data_AF-A0ABD5QEZ1-F1
#
_entry.id   AF-A0ABD5QEZ1-F1
#
_cell.length_a   1.000
_cell.length_b   1.000
_cell.length_c   1.000
_cell.angle_alpha   90.00
_cell.angle_beta   90.00
_cell.angle_gamma   90.00
#
_symmetry.space_group_name_H-M   'P 1'
#
loop_
_entity.id
_entity.type
_entity.pdbx_description
1 polymer ?
#
loop_
_entity_poly.entity_id
_entity_poly.type
_entity_poly.pdbx_seq_one_letter_code
_entity_poly.pdbx_strand_id
1 'polypeptide(L)'
;MTSIRDLFSAPLAIGERFELSLEYDAEGRLVADHPNESSPADIAVCEGLDRLPEDPTAEPVAVEVVGRFEGDRLVGRVVGD
;
A
#
# COMPACT_ATOMS: atom_id res chain seq x y z
N MET A 1 14.81 -3.72 -23.60
CA MET A 1 14.93 -4.90 -22.72
C MET A 1 14.09 -4.62 -21.51
N THR A 2 12.88 -5.17 -21.45
CA THR A 2 11.99 -5.01 -20.31
C THR A 2 12.22 -6.22 -19.41
N SER A 3 12.79 -6.01 -18.22
CA SER A 3 12.90 -7.09 -17.23
C SER A 3 11.51 -7.44 -16.70
N ILE A 4 11.31 -8.68 -16.24
CA ILE A 4 10.05 -9.07 -15.58
C ILE A 4 9.73 -8.15 -14.38
N ARG A 5 10.76 -7.57 -13.73
CA ARG A 5 10.59 -6.53 -12.72
C ARG A 5 9.98 -5.23 -13.27
N ASP A 6 10.34 -4.79 -14.48
CA ASP A 6 9.74 -3.61 -15.11
C ASP A 6 8.27 -3.83 -15.49
N LEU A 7 7.91 -5.06 -15.87
CA LEU A 7 6.53 -5.43 -16.20
C LEU A 7 5.57 -5.32 -15.00
N PHE A 8 6.08 -5.51 -13.78
CA PHE A 8 5.29 -5.35 -12.56
C PHE A 8 5.53 -4.01 -11.86
N SER A 9 6.64 -3.31 -12.12
CA SER A 9 6.92 -2.02 -11.47
C SER A 9 5.95 -0.93 -11.89
N ALA A 10 5.50 -0.92 -13.14
CA ALA A 10 4.54 0.06 -13.65
C ALA A 10 3.11 -0.15 -13.10
N PRO A 11 2.53 -1.36 -13.10
CA PRO A 11 1.19 -1.56 -12.53
C PRO A 11 1.15 -1.48 -11.01
N LEU A 12 2.24 -1.85 -10.32
CA LEU A 12 2.33 -1.84 -8.85
C LEU A 12 2.82 -0.49 -8.28
N ALA A 13 3.21 0.47 -9.12
CA ALA A 13 3.62 1.81 -8.70
C ALA A 13 4.67 1.83 -7.55
N ILE A 14 5.68 0.97 -7.64
CA ILE A 14 6.69 0.82 -6.59
C ILE A 14 7.47 2.13 -6.38
N GLY A 15 7.54 2.58 -5.13
CA GLY A 15 8.16 3.84 -4.73
C GLY A 15 7.25 5.06 -4.91
N GLU A 16 6.03 4.88 -5.44
CA GLU A 16 5.03 5.94 -5.48
C GLU A 16 4.29 6.06 -4.16
N ARG A 17 3.75 7.25 -3.91
CA ARG A 17 3.00 7.60 -2.71
C ARG A 17 1.58 7.94 -3.09
N PHE A 18 0.64 7.37 -2.35
CA PHE A 18 -0.78 7.61 -2.54
C PHE A 18 -1.43 7.98 -1.21
N GLU A 19 -2.43 8.84 -1.27
CA GLU A 19 -3.34 9.07 -0.15
C GLU A 19 -4.42 7.99 -0.19
N LEU A 20 -4.35 7.04 0.73
CA LEU A 20 -5.21 5.87 0.75
C LEU A 20 -6.10 5.89 1.99
N SER A 21 -7.40 5.65 1.77
CA SER A 21 -8.30 5.31 2.86
C SER A 21 -7.98 3.90 3.34
N LEU A 22 -7.64 3.77 4.63
CA LEU A 22 -7.31 2.49 5.22
C LEU A 22 -8.56 1.85 5.82
N GLU A 23 -8.63 0.54 5.74
CA GLU A 23 -9.65 -0.29 6.36
C GLU A 23 -9.00 -1.44 7.11
N TYR A 24 -9.71 -2.00 8.09
CA TYR A 24 -9.27 -3.22 8.76
C TYR A 24 -9.79 -4.44 8.01
N ASP A 25 -8.90 -5.37 7.71
CA ASP A 25 -9.32 -6.69 7.24
C ASP A 25 -9.90 -7.55 8.38
N ALA A 26 -10.37 -8.74 8.04
CA ALA A 26 -10.92 -9.69 9.00
C ALA A 26 -9.92 -10.17 10.08
N GLU A 27 -8.62 -9.96 9.86
CA GLU A 27 -7.53 -10.30 10.77
C GLU A 27 -7.06 -9.09 11.59
N GLY A 28 -7.68 -7.91 11.40
CA GLY A 28 -7.34 -6.67 12.09
C GLY A 28 -6.11 -5.95 11.54
N ARG A 29 -5.70 -6.24 10.30
CA ARG A 29 -4.60 -5.54 9.61
C ARG A 29 -5.13 -4.36 8.82
N LEU A 30 -4.33 -3.28 8.74
CA LEU A 30 -4.65 -2.12 7.93
C LEU A 30 -4.32 -2.37 6.47
N VAL A 31 -5.32 -2.17 5.63
CA VAL A 31 -5.30 -2.53 4.22
C VAL A 31 -6.01 -1.43 3.43
N ALA A 32 -5.68 -1.30 2.15
CA ALA A 32 -6.29 -0.33 1.26
C ALA A 32 -6.38 -0.89 -0.15
N ASP A 33 -7.43 -0.50 -0.87
CA ASP A 33 -7.54 -0.79 -2.29
C ASP A 33 -6.38 -0.12 -3.05
N HIS A 34 -5.87 -0.82 -4.06
CA HIS A 34 -4.85 -0.24 -4.91
C HIS A 34 -5.47 0.81 -5.86
N PRO A 35 -4.92 2.05 -5.93
CA PRO A 35 -5.53 3.13 -6.73
C PRO A 35 -5.50 2.84 -8.24
N ASN A 36 -4.57 1.99 -8.67
CA ASN A 36 -4.59 1.40 -9.99
C ASN A 36 -5.52 0.17 -10.02
N GLU A 37 -6.68 0.28 -10.67
CA GLU A 37 -7.64 -0.81 -10.87
C GLU A 37 -7.05 -2.01 -11.66
N SER A 38 -5.96 -1.80 -12.40
CA SER A 38 -5.23 -2.88 -13.08
C SER A 38 -4.22 -3.59 -12.17
N SER A 39 -4.05 -3.14 -10.93
CA SER A 39 -3.18 -3.84 -9.97
C SER A 39 -3.79 -5.18 -9.62
N PRO A 40 -2.99 -6.26 -9.67
CA PRO A 40 -3.46 -7.59 -9.28
C PRO A 40 -3.59 -7.77 -7.76
N ALA A 41 -3.24 -6.76 -6.96
CA ALA A 41 -3.14 -6.87 -5.50
C ALA A 41 -3.47 -5.56 -4.79
N ASP A 42 -4.15 -5.68 -3.65
CA ASP A 42 -4.41 -4.61 -2.69
C ASP A 42 -3.15 -4.29 -1.87
N ILE A 43 -3.19 -3.16 -1.16
CA ILE A 43 -2.07 -2.67 -0.36
C ILE A 43 -2.29 -3.06 1.11
N ALA A 44 -1.33 -3.76 1.70
CA ALA A 44 -1.26 -4.02 3.13
C ALA A 44 -0.28 -3.05 3.79
N VAL A 45 -0.76 -2.24 4.73
CA VAL A 45 0.07 -1.29 5.46
C VAL A 45 0.73 -2.01 6.63
N CYS A 46 2.02 -2.29 6.49
CA CYS A 46 2.78 -3.05 7.50
C CYS A 46 3.96 -2.26 8.09
N GLU A 47 4.35 -1.14 7.46
CA GLU A 47 5.49 -0.35 7.88
C GLU A 47 5.07 1.09 8.20
N GLY A 48 5.79 1.72 9.14
CA GLY A 48 5.51 3.11 9.53
C GLY A 48 4.23 3.28 10.36
N LEU A 49 3.69 2.19 10.93
CA LEU A 49 2.46 2.21 11.73
C LEU A 49 2.51 3.21 12.90
N ASP A 50 3.70 3.52 13.41
CA ASP A 50 3.93 4.51 14.46
C ASP A 50 3.56 5.95 14.04
N ARG A 51 3.38 6.20 12.74
CA ARG A 51 2.98 7.49 12.16
C ARG A 51 1.50 7.58 11.86
N LEU A 52 0.74 6.51 12.10
CA LEU A 52 -0.70 6.53 11.90
C LEU A 52 -1.37 7.45 12.92
N PRO A 53 -2.44 8.14 12.53
CA PRO A 53 -3.26 8.88 13.47
C PRO A 53 -3.96 7.91 14.44
N GLU A 54 -4.55 8.46 15.49
CA GLU A 54 -5.33 7.70 16.49
C GLU A 54 -6.46 6.88 15.84
N ASP A 55 -7.07 7.40 14.77
CA ASP A 55 -7.99 6.68 13.91
C ASP A 55 -7.48 6.68 12.45
N PRO A 56 -6.75 5.63 12.03
CA PRO A 56 -6.20 5.51 10.68
C PRO A 56 -7.25 5.29 9.58
N THR A 57 -8.52 5.08 9.96
CA THR A 57 -9.63 4.86 9.02
C THR A 57 -10.48 6.10 8.80
N ALA A 58 -10.31 7.13 9.64
CA ALA A 58 -11.09 8.37 9.57
C ALA A 58 -10.65 9.28 8.42
N GLU A 59 -9.35 9.33 8.13
CA GLU A 59 -8.76 10.19 7.12
C GLU A 59 -7.79 9.41 6.20
N PRO A 60 -7.67 9.78 4.93
CA PRO A 60 -6.69 9.18 4.03
C PRO A 60 -5.27 9.35 4.58
N VAL A 61 -4.47 8.29 4.47
CA VAL A 61 -3.09 8.27 4.95
C VAL A 61 -2.15 8.19 3.75
N ALA A 62 -1.05 8.96 3.80
CA ALA A 62 0.02 8.86 2.82
C ALA A 62 0.78 7.54 2.98
N VAL A 63 0.67 6.66 1.98
CA VAL A 63 1.31 5.35 1.94
C VAL A 63 2.21 5.25 0.72
N GLU A 64 3.48 4.90 0.94
CA GLU A 64 4.47 4.58 -0.07
C GLU A 64 4.46 3.09 -0.36
N VAL A 65 4.43 2.71 -1.64
CA VAL A 65 4.50 1.31 -2.04
C VAL A 65 5.96 0.83 -2.02
N VAL A 66 6.28 -0.16 -1.17
CA VAL A 66 7.68 -0.57 -0.93
C VAL A 66 8.20 -1.57 -1.98
N GLY A 67 7.34 -2.11 -2.85
CA GLY A 67 7.72 -3.09 -3.86
C GLY A 67 8.05 -4.46 -3.29
N ARG A 68 7.42 -4.77 -2.15
CA ARG A 68 7.46 -6.06 -1.48
C ARG A 68 6.04 -6.61 -1.39
N PHE A 69 5.88 -7.93 -1.34
CA PHE A 69 4.61 -8.59 -1.07
C PHE A 69 4.63 -9.28 0.29
N GLU A 70 3.50 -9.25 0.98
CA GLU A 70 3.18 -10.08 2.14
C GLU A 70 1.90 -10.88 1.79
N GLY A 71 2.07 -12.17 1.54
CA GLY A 71 0.99 -12.99 0.98
C GLY A 71 0.61 -12.57 -0.44
N ASP A 72 -0.66 -12.25 -0.65
CA ASP A 72 -1.25 -11.75 -1.89
C ASP A 72 -1.24 -10.22 -2.02
N ARG A 73 -0.74 -9.50 -1.00
CA ARG A 73 -0.85 -8.03 -0.91
C ARG A 73 0.48 -7.33 -1.05
N LEU A 74 0.43 -6.13 -1.61
CA LEU A 74 1.58 -5.26 -1.77
C LEU A 74 1.84 -4.50 -0.47
N VAL A 75 3.09 -4.50 0.00
CA VAL A 75 3.45 -3.83 1.25
C VAL A 75 3.49 -2.32 1.04
N GLY A 76 2.67 -1.62 1.81
CA GLY A 76 2.66 -0.19 1.98
C GLY A 76 3.38 0.23 3.26
N ARG A 77 4.08 1.37 3.16
CA ARG A 77 4.70 2.07 4.29
C ARG A 77 4.05 3.41 4.49
N VAL A 78 3.62 3.71 5.71
CA VAL A 78 3.12 5.05 6.05
C VAL A 78 4.27 6.04 6.01
N VAL A 79 4.08 7.10 5.22
CA VAL A 79 5.01 8.21 5.05
C VAL A 79 4.27 9.49 5.42
N GLY A 80 3.92 9.63 6.70
CA GLY A 80 3.46 10.91 7.24
C GLY A 80 4.56 11.97 7.08
N ASP A 81 4.13 13.19 6.71
CA ASP A 81 4.96 14.41 6.71
C ASP A 81 5.16 14.91 8.15
#